data_AF-A0A528FNX9-F1
#
_entry.id   AF-A0A528FNX9-F1
#
_cell.length_a   1.000
_cell.length_b   1.000
_cell.length_c   1.000
_cell.angle_alpha   90.00
_cell.angle_beta   90.00
_cell.angle_gamma   90.00
#
_symmetry.space_group_name_H-M   'P 1'
#
loop_
_entity.id
_entity.type
_entity.pdbx_description
1 polymer ?
#
loop_
_entity_poly.entity_id
_entity_poly.type
_entity_poly.pdbx_seq_one_letter_code
_entity_poly.pdbx_strand_id
1 'polypeptide(L)'
;IERTTAEIEAVNGARTAELRAIGSVVRFDGFIAAYTDQKDEDSEDEEDRRLPEIRAGEQLAREAINATQHTTEPPPRYSEASLI
;
A
#
# COMPACT_ATOMS: atom_id res chain seq x y z
N ILE A 1 4.93 -11.41 8.63
CA ILE A 1 4.66 -10.51 7.48
C ILE A 1 5.98 -9.90 7.08
N GLU A 2 6.32 -9.96 5.80
CA GLU A 2 7.48 -9.30 5.24
C GLU A 2 7.00 -8.01 4.54
N ARG A 3 7.66 -6.89 4.77
CA ARG A 3 7.28 -5.58 4.19
C ARG A 3 8.43 -5.08 3.34
N THR A 4 8.12 -4.72 2.10
CA THR A 4 9.06 -4.17 1.13
C THR A 4 8.68 -2.73 0.83
N THR A 5 9.66 -1.83 0.84
CA THR A 5 9.49 -0.43 0.41
C THR A 5 10.42 -0.18 -0.76
N ALA A 6 9.89 0.36 -1.85
CA ALA A 6 10.65 0.80 -3.01
C ALA A 6 10.50 2.32 -3.17
N GLU A 7 11.63 2.99 -3.35
CA GLU A 7 11.73 4.41 -3.68
C GLU A 7 12.14 4.53 -5.14
N ILE A 8 11.40 5.33 -5.90
CA ILE A 8 11.54 5.46 -7.35
C ILE A 8 11.66 6.94 -7.68
N GLU A 9 12.79 7.32 -8.28
CA GLU A 9 12.99 8.69 -8.79
C GLU A 9 12.45 8.79 -10.22
N ALA A 10 11.45 9.65 -10.42
CA ALA A 10 10.88 9.95 -11.73
C ALA A 10 11.37 11.31 -12.24
N VAL A 11 12.08 11.31 -13.37
CA VAL A 11 12.60 12.53 -14.01
C VAL A 11 11.74 12.91 -15.20
N ASN A 12 11.29 14.17 -15.24
CA ASN A 12 10.57 14.76 -16.37
C ASN A 12 11.21 16.12 -16.74
N GLY A 13 12.18 16.09 -17.66
CA GLY A 13 12.94 17.28 -18.04
C GLY A 13 13.74 17.83 -16.86
N ALA A 14 13.44 19.07 -16.44
CA ALA A 14 14.07 19.71 -15.28
C ALA A 14 13.36 19.41 -13.94
N ARG A 15 12.28 18.61 -13.95
CA ARG A 15 11.51 18.28 -12.75
C ARG A 15 11.81 16.85 -12.33
N THR A 16 11.97 16.65 -11.02
CA THR A 16 12.09 15.33 -10.40
C THR A 16 10.93 15.14 -9.44
N ALA A 17 10.45 13.90 -9.34
CA ALA A 17 9.43 13.49 -8.39
C ALA A 17 9.87 12.18 -7.74
N GLU A 18 9.66 12.09 -6.43
CA GLU A 18 9.92 10.87 -5.66
C GLU A 18 8.62 10.09 -5.51
N LEU A 19 8.63 8.84 -5.95
CA LEU A 19 7.49 7.93 -5.88
C LEU A 19 7.85 6.84 -4.88
N ARG A 20 6.90 6.50 -4.00
CA ARG A 20 7.06 5.45 -3.01
C ARG A 20 6.04 4.36 -3.23
N ALA A 21 6.52 3.12 -3.31
CA ALA A 21 5.69 1.93 -3.34
C ALA A 21 5.96 1.08 -2.10
N ILE A 22 4.90 0.60 -1.46
CA ILE A 22 4.98 -0.27 -0.28
C ILE A 22 4.19 -1.53 -0.62
N GLY A 23 4.74 -2.69 -0.29
CA GLY A 23 4.03 -3.94 -0.39
C GLY A 23 4.34 -4.85 0.77
N SER A 24 3.35 -5.67 1.13
CA SER A 24 3.45 -6.62 2.21
C SER A 24 3.17 -8.04 1.69
N VAL A 25 3.83 -9.04 2.27
CA VAL A 25 3.57 -10.45 2.00
C VAL A 25 3.47 -11.20 3.33
N VAL A 26 2.33 -11.85 3.57
CA VAL A 26 2.18 -12.80 4.67
C VAL A 26 2.97 -14.08 4.33
N ARG A 27 4.05 -14.32 5.07
CA ARG A 27 4.91 -15.52 4.91
C ARG A 27 4.44 -16.72 5.75
N PHE A 28 3.65 -16.47 6.78
CA PHE A 28 3.17 -17.48 7.71
C PHE A 28 1.80 -17.06 8.24
N ASP A 29 0.80 -17.89 7.96
CA ASP A 29 -0.59 -17.58 8.27
C ASP A 29 -0.91 -17.74 9.76
N GLY A 30 -0.15 -18.54 10.50
CA GLY A 30 -0.22 -18.63 11.97
C GLY A 30 -1.63 -18.63 12.54
N PHE A 31 -1.91 -17.67 13.43
CA PHE A 31 -3.24 -17.49 14.04
C PHE A 31 -4.27 -16.86 13.08
N ILE A 32 -3.84 -16.19 12.01
CA ILE A 32 -4.75 -15.59 11.00
C ILE A 32 -5.59 -16.70 10.35
N ALA A 33 -5.00 -17.85 10.04
CA ALA A 33 -5.73 -19.01 9.50
C ALA A 33 -6.86 -19.52 10.42
N ALA A 34 -6.81 -19.25 11.72
CA ALA A 34 -7.81 -19.68 12.69
C ALA A 34 -8.91 -18.63 12.94
N TYR A 35 -8.74 -17.40 12.46
CA TYR A 35 -9.66 -16.28 12.71
C TYR A 35 -10.23 -15.65 11.43
N THR A 36 -9.66 -15.96 10.25
CA THR A 36 -10.11 -15.45 8.94
C THR A 36 -11.19 -16.33 8.31
N ASP A 37 -12.21 -16.75 9.08
CA ASP A 37 -13.39 -17.41 8.47
C ASP A 37 -14.50 -16.40 8.11
N GLN A 38 -14.31 -15.09 8.31
CA GLN A 38 -15.41 -14.14 8.16
C GLN A 38 -15.05 -12.66 7.91
N LYS A 39 -13.80 -12.34 7.58
CA LYS A 39 -13.42 -10.95 7.25
C LYS A 39 -13.17 -10.81 5.75
N ASP A 40 -14.24 -10.40 5.08
CA ASP A 40 -14.28 -9.54 3.91
C ASP A 40 -13.15 -9.75 2.87
N GLU A 41 -13.45 -10.53 1.83
CA GLU A 41 -12.62 -10.61 0.61
C GLU A 41 -12.49 -9.25 -0.12
N ASP A 42 -13.19 -8.21 0.33
CA ASP A 42 -13.32 -6.91 -0.35
C ASP A 42 -12.49 -5.76 0.27
N SER A 43 -11.77 -5.97 1.38
CA SER A 43 -10.84 -4.96 1.90
C SER A 43 -9.40 -5.29 1.49
N GLU A 44 -9.10 -5.20 0.20
CA GLU A 44 -7.71 -5.15 -0.28
C GLU A 44 -7.11 -3.79 0.14
N ASP A 45 -6.62 -3.72 1.37
CA ASP A 45 -5.82 -2.59 1.83
C ASP A 45 -4.67 -2.35 0.84
N GLU A 46 -4.46 -1.10 0.43
CA GLU A 46 -3.41 -0.78 -0.57
C GLU A 46 -2.01 -1.22 -0.09
N GLU A 47 -1.80 -1.35 1.23
CA GLU A 47 -0.57 -1.85 1.85
C GLU A 47 -0.35 -3.36 1.66
N ASP A 48 -1.41 -4.14 1.43
CA ASP A 48 -1.33 -5.61 1.29
C ASP A 48 -1.08 -6.08 -0.15
N ARG A 49 -0.92 -5.13 -1.07
CA ARG A 49 -0.53 -5.45 -2.45
C ARG A 49 0.89 -6.00 -2.47
N ARG A 50 1.05 -7.13 -3.16
CA ARG A 50 2.37 -7.71 -3.39
C ARG A 50 3.13 -6.88 -4.41
N LEU A 51 4.32 -6.42 -4.03
CA LEU A 51 5.25 -5.85 -5.00
C LEU A 51 5.94 -6.99 -5.77
N PRO A 52 6.18 -6.83 -7.09
CA PRO A 52 7.03 -7.73 -7.85
C PRO A 52 8.47 -7.68 -7.32
N GLU A 53 9.32 -8.61 -7.75
CA GLU A 53 10.76 -8.52 -7.48
C GLU A 53 11.32 -7.29 -8.22
N ILE A 54 11.91 -6.34 -7.49
CA ILE A 54 12.52 -5.11 -8.02
C ILE A 54 13.99 -5.09 -7.61
N ARG A 55 14.89 -4.64 -8.51
CA ARG A 55 16.32 -4.50 -8.22
C ARG A 55 16.77 -3.04 -8.23
N ALA A 56 17.78 -2.74 -7.42
CA ALA A 56 18.37 -1.39 -7.39
C ALA A 56 18.97 -1.04 -8.76
N GLY A 57 18.58 0.13 -9.31
CA GLY A 57 19.03 0.60 -10.62
C GLY A 57 18.33 -0.02 -11.82
N GLU A 58 17.26 -0.80 -11.60
CA GLU A 58 16.41 -1.33 -12.67
C GLU A 58 15.70 -0.20 -13.42
N GLN A 59 15.67 -0.27 -14.75
CA GLN A 59 14.91 0.68 -15.56
C GLN A 59 13.43 0.29 -15.55
N LEU A 60 12.59 1.22 -15.09
CA LEU A 60 11.14 1.05 -15.06
C LEU A 60 10.50 1.75 -16.26
N ALA A 61 9.56 1.08 -16.91
CA ALA A 61 8.75 1.68 -17.97
C ALA A 61 7.59 2.47 -17.35
N ARG A 62 7.33 3.67 -17.86
CA ARG A 62 6.16 4.47 -17.49
C ARG A 62 4.96 4.02 -18.32
N GLU A 63 4.07 3.23 -17.74
CA GLU A 63 2.85 2.76 -18.43
C GLU A 63 1.71 3.78 -18.38
N ALA A 64 1.42 4.32 -17.19
CA ALA A 64 0.36 5.31 -16.98
C ALA A 64 0.73 6.29 -15.86
N ILE A 65 0.16 7.50 -15.89
CA ILE A 65 0.20 8.45 -14.77
C ILE A 65 -1.22 8.91 -14.48
N ASN A 66 -1.70 8.62 -13.28
CA ASN A 66 -2.99 9.04 -12.77
C ASN A 66 -2.77 10.08 -11.66
N ALA A 67 -3.36 11.26 -11.81
CA ALA A 67 -3.34 12.28 -10.76
C ALA A 67 -4.57 12.09 -9.87
N THR A 68 -4.37 11.60 -8.65
CA THR A 68 -5.42 11.48 -7.64
C THR A 68 -5.35 12.67 -6.69
N GLN A 69 -6.52 13.21 -6.33
CA GLN A 69 -6.64 14.26 -5.34
C GLN A 69 -7.33 13.68 -4.12
N HIS A 70 -6.76 13.91 -2.94
CA HIS A 70 -7.37 13.55 -1.67
C HIS A 70 -7.86 14.81 -0.95
N THR A 71 -8.96 14.67 -0.21
CA THR A 71 -9.53 15.70 0.66
C THR A 71 -9.43 15.21 2.11
N THR A 72 -9.15 16.11 3.03
CA THR A 72 -9.14 15.78 4.47
C THR A 72 -10.56 15.54 4.96
N GLU A 73 -10.79 14.42 5.64
CA GLU A 73 -12.07 14.12 6.27
C GLU A 73 -12.09 14.66 7.71
N PRO A 74 -13.23 15.19 8.20
CA PRO A 74 -13.36 15.56 9.60
C PRO A 74 -13.16 14.35 10.53
N PRO A 75 -12.70 14.57 11.78
CA PRO A 75 -12.42 13.47 12.70
C PRO A 75 -13.69 12.63 12.97
N PRO A 76 -13.55 11.29 13.05
CA PRO A 76 -14.68 10.40 13.29
C PRO A 76 -15.32 10.71 14.65
N ARG A 77 -16.65 10.58 14.71
CA ARG A 77 -17.38 10.65 15.98
C ARG A 77 -17.24 9.33 16.73
N TYR A 78 -17.35 9.38 18.06
CA TYR A 78 -17.34 8.19 18.90
C TYR A 78 -18.55 7.28 18.60
N SER A 79 -18.29 5.99 18.41
CA SER A 79 -19.24 4.88 18.56
C SER A 79 -19.06 4.23 19.94
N GLU A 80 -20.03 3.41 20.38
CA GLU A 80 -19.89 2.62 21.64
C GLU A 80 -18.58 1.81 21.66
N ALA A 81 -18.14 1.25 20.53
CA ALA A 81 -16.89 0.49 20.43
C ALA A 81 -15.62 1.36 20.59
N SER A 82 -15.69 2.66 20.33
CA SER A 82 -14.56 3.60 20.50
C SER A 82 -14.61 4.39 21.82
N LEU A 83 -15.71 4.27 22.57
CA LEU A 83 -15.96 5.00 23.82
C LEU A 83 -15.56 4.17 25.06
N ILE A 84 -15.24 2.88 24.87
CA ILE A 84 -14.84 1.94 25.94
C ILE A 84 -13.32 1.88 26.04
#